data_AF-A0A952WTL0-F1
#
_entry.id   AF-A0A952WTL0-F1
#
_cell.length_a   1.000
_cell.length_b   1.000
_cell.length_c   1.000
_cell.angle_alpha   90.00
_cell.angle_beta   90.00
_cell.angle_gamma   90.00
#
_symmetry.space_group_name_H-M   'P 1'
#
loop_
_entity.id
_entity.type
_entity.pdbx_description
1 polymer ?
#
loop_
_entity_poly.entity_id
_entity_poly.type
_entity_poly.pdbx_seq_one_letter_code
_entity_poly.pdbx_strand_id
1 'polypeptide(L)'
;MIAYIAPSSDGSAVPMWASLLMVVMGLALTVMVAYQIARSQAFRRGVPMPRDPAPPPAQPGEASRQPSAAPPGPAVARELEELCVRVADELDRRAERLEKLIAEADSKLARLERLTAGAVTPDPLAVLAETKPRAAAAPMHDGDPIAGEVYRLADSGLPPVQIAQKLGQHTGKVELILALRRA
;
A
#
# COMPACT_ATOMS: atom_id res chain seq x y z
N MET A 1 -8.69 54.65 7.75
CA MET A 1 -9.71 53.85 8.45
C MET A 1 -9.30 52.39 8.24
N ILE A 2 -8.56 51.81 9.19
CA ILE A 2 -7.98 50.47 9.06
C ILE A 2 -9.00 49.48 9.64
N ALA A 3 -9.63 48.70 8.77
CA ALA A 3 -10.61 47.68 9.17
C ALA A 3 -9.88 46.43 9.64
N TYR A 4 -10.05 46.11 10.91
CA TYR A 4 -9.56 44.91 11.58
C TYR A 4 -10.47 43.74 11.19
N ILE A 5 -10.01 42.85 10.31
CA ILE A 5 -10.76 41.65 9.90
C ILE A 5 -10.45 40.54 10.92
N ALA A 6 -11.48 40.16 11.69
CA ALA A 6 -11.41 39.06 12.65
C ALA A 6 -11.31 37.70 11.90
N PRO A 7 -10.46 36.77 12.35
CA PRO A 7 -10.41 35.42 11.79
C PRO A 7 -11.65 34.62 12.22
N SER A 8 -12.51 34.26 11.28
CA SER A 8 -13.62 33.32 11.48
C SER A 8 -13.07 31.91 11.62
N SER A 9 -13.17 31.38 12.84
CA SER A 9 -12.77 30.03 13.23
C SER A 9 -13.79 28.97 12.78
N ASP A 10 -13.91 28.72 11.47
CA ASP A 10 -14.63 27.55 10.97
C ASP A 10 -13.67 26.35 10.93
N GLY A 11 -13.19 25.98 12.11
CA GLY A 11 -12.53 24.70 12.31
C GLY A 11 -13.57 23.60 12.19
N SER A 12 -13.56 22.86 11.09
CA SER A 12 -14.24 21.56 11.00
C SER A 12 -13.63 20.68 12.07
N ALA A 13 -14.21 20.71 13.27
CA ALA A 13 -13.80 19.88 14.38
C ALA A 13 -13.86 18.44 13.88
N VAL A 14 -12.67 17.86 13.65
CA VAL A 14 -12.56 16.46 13.28
C VAL A 14 -13.32 15.74 14.36
N PRO A 15 -14.41 15.03 14.03
CA PRO A 15 -15.30 14.56 15.07
C PRO A 15 -14.49 13.62 15.95
N MET A 16 -14.54 13.81 17.28
CA MET A 16 -13.64 13.14 18.22
C MET A 16 -13.59 11.62 18.04
N TRP A 17 -14.67 11.03 17.52
CA TRP A 17 -14.75 9.61 17.17
C TRP A 17 -13.81 9.19 16.02
N ALA A 18 -13.51 10.06 15.05
CA ALA A 18 -12.60 9.76 13.94
C ALA A 18 -11.15 9.68 14.40
N SER A 19 -10.74 10.59 15.30
CA SER A 19 -9.43 10.51 15.96
C SER A 19 -9.33 9.24 16.81
N LEU A 20 -10.41 8.87 17.51
CA LEU A 20 -10.48 7.61 18.27
C LEU A 20 -10.31 6.39 17.36
N LEU A 21 -10.98 6.36 16.21
CA LEU A 21 -10.85 5.25 15.24
C LEU A 21 -9.44 5.14 14.68
N MET A 22 -8.78 6.24 14.35
CA MET A 22 -7.40 6.21 13.87
C MET A 22 -6.44 5.65 14.92
N VAL A 23 -6.59 6.07 16.19
CA VAL A 23 -5.77 5.55 17.29
C VAL A 23 -6.02 4.06 17.52
N VAL A 24 -7.29 3.62 17.54
CA VAL A 24 -7.64 2.20 17.71
C VAL A 24 -7.10 1.35 16.56
N MET A 25 -7.24 1.81 15.31
CA MET A 25 -6.73 1.11 14.14
C MET A 25 -5.20 1.03 14.14
N GLY A 26 -4.51 2.12 14.51
CA GLY A 26 -3.06 2.14 14.67
C GLY A 26 -2.57 1.19 15.76
N LEU A 27 -3.28 1.14 16.89
CA LEU A 27 -2.98 0.21 17.99
C LEU A 27 -3.20 -1.25 17.57
N ALA A 28 -4.30 -1.52 16.85
CA ALA A 28 -4.60 -2.86 16.34
C ALA A 28 -3.52 -3.34 15.35
N LEU A 29 -3.07 -2.47 14.44
CA LEU A 29 -2.00 -2.80 13.49
C LEU A 29 -0.67 -3.09 14.21
N THR A 30 -0.30 -2.28 15.19
CA THR A 30 0.94 -2.48 15.97
C THR A 30 0.90 -3.75 16.81
N VAL A 31 -0.23 -4.05 17.46
CA VAL A 31 -0.42 -5.32 18.19
C VAL A 31 -0.37 -6.52 17.23
N MET A 32 -0.97 -6.42 16.05
CA MET A 32 -0.94 -7.49 15.04
C MET A 32 0.49 -7.79 14.56
N VAL A 33 1.29 -6.74 14.28
CA VAL A 33 2.70 -6.90 13.87
C VAL A 33 3.54 -7.49 15.01
N ALA A 34 3.37 -6.98 16.25
CA ALA A 34 4.06 -7.52 17.42
C ALA A 34 3.69 -8.99 17.68
N TYR A 35 2.41 -9.36 17.53
CA TYR A 35 1.95 -10.73 17.68
C TYR A 35 2.54 -11.65 16.60
N GLN A 36 2.61 -11.20 15.34
CA GLN A 36 3.28 -11.97 14.28
C GLN A 36 4.77 -12.20 14.56
N ILE A 37 5.48 -11.19 15.05
CA ILE A 37 6.90 -11.30 15.41
C ILE A 37 7.08 -12.23 16.62
N ALA A 38 6.24 -12.11 17.64
CA ALA A 38 6.29 -12.99 18.80
C ALA A 38 6.00 -14.45 18.41
N ARG A 39 5.02 -14.66 17.52
CA ARG A 39 4.66 -15.98 17.01
C ARG A 39 5.76 -16.59 16.15
N SER A 40 6.44 -15.81 15.32
CA SER A 40 7.57 -16.29 14.52
C SER A 40 8.81 -16.60 15.37
N GLN A 41 9.01 -15.89 16.47
CA GLN A 41 10.09 -16.17 17.43
C GLN A 41 9.80 -17.37 18.34
N ALA A 42 8.54 -17.62 18.71
CA ALA A 42 8.16 -18.76 19.53
C ALA A 42 8.54 -20.09 18.86
N PHE A 43 8.43 -20.15 17.52
CA PHE A 43 8.83 -21.32 16.75
C PHE A 43 10.36 -21.56 16.75
N ARG A 44 11.17 -20.52 16.97
CA ARG A 44 12.63 -20.63 17.04
C ARG A 44 13.16 -20.97 18.45
N ARG A 45 12.39 -20.70 19.51
CA ARG A 45 12.80 -20.96 20.92
C ARG A 45 12.44 -22.36 21.43
N GLY A 46 11.76 -23.18 20.62
CA GLY A 46 11.16 -24.44 21.04
C GLY A 46 11.96 -25.72 20.74
N VAL A 47 13.28 -25.67 20.54
CA VAL A 47 14.09 -26.90 20.61
C VAL A 47 14.58 -27.05 22.05
N PRO A 48 13.88 -27.82 22.92
CA PRO A 48 14.39 -28.16 24.24
C PRO A 48 15.65 -28.98 24.05
N MET A 49 16.81 -28.37 24.26
CA MET A 49 18.05 -29.10 24.47
C MET A 49 17.84 -30.03 25.67
N PRO A 50 18.10 -31.35 25.52
CA PRO A 50 18.17 -32.26 26.65
C PRO A 50 19.17 -31.68 27.67
N ARG A 51 18.69 -31.39 28.87
CA ARG A 51 19.56 -31.07 30.00
C ARG A 51 20.32 -32.35 30.36
N ASP A 52 21.60 -32.41 30.00
CA ASP A 52 22.52 -33.35 30.61
C ASP A 52 22.64 -33.08 32.13
N PRO A 53 22.79 -34.13 32.94
CA PRO A 53 22.94 -34.01 34.38
C PRO A 53 24.27 -33.35 34.78
N ALA A 54 24.17 -32.44 35.75
CA ALA A 54 25.18 -31.74 36.55
C ALA A 54 26.69 -31.96 36.22
N PRO A 55 27.44 -30.90 35.85
CA PRO A 55 28.90 -30.97 35.80
C PRO A 55 29.52 -30.93 37.22
N PRO A 56 30.60 -31.70 37.48
CA PRO A 56 31.37 -31.64 38.72
C PRO A 56 32.12 -30.30 38.89
N PRO A 57 32.46 -29.90 40.14
CA PRO A 57 33.02 -28.58 40.43
C PRO A 57 34.40 -28.34 39.79
N ALA A 58 34.57 -27.11 39.33
CA ALA A 58 35.62 -26.54 38.49
C ALA A 58 37.07 -26.82 38.91
N GLN A 59 37.89 -27.20 37.93
CA GLN A 59 39.34 -26.97 37.93
C GLN A 59 39.63 -25.60 37.29
N PRO A 60 40.31 -24.67 37.98
CA PRO A 60 40.69 -23.38 37.40
C PRO A 60 41.96 -23.56 36.56
N GLY A 61 41.82 -23.60 35.23
CA GLY A 61 43.01 -23.71 34.35
C GLY A 61 42.81 -23.76 32.84
N GLU A 62 41.59 -23.80 32.30
CA GLU A 62 41.42 -23.88 30.83
C GLU A 62 41.05 -22.52 30.22
N ALA A 63 42.09 -21.81 29.83
CA ALA A 63 42.03 -20.69 28.92
C ALA A 63 41.24 -21.06 27.66
N SER A 64 40.18 -20.29 27.39
CA SER A 64 39.70 -19.90 26.06
C SER A 64 39.98 -20.87 24.90
N ARG A 65 39.47 -22.10 24.96
CA ARG A 65 39.24 -22.90 23.75
C ARG A 65 38.06 -22.28 23.00
N GLN A 66 38.36 -21.32 22.13
CA GLN A 66 37.48 -20.93 21.04
C GLN A 66 37.04 -22.23 20.34
N PRO A 67 35.74 -22.55 20.28
CA PRO A 67 35.26 -23.69 19.50
C PRO A 67 35.61 -23.40 18.05
N SER A 68 36.69 -24.03 17.57
CA SER A 68 37.02 -24.06 16.15
C SER A 68 35.81 -24.66 15.46
N ALA A 69 35.13 -23.86 14.64
CA ALA A 69 33.94 -24.24 13.91
C ALA A 69 34.32 -25.38 12.95
N ALA A 70 34.19 -26.62 13.42
CA ALA A 70 34.34 -27.78 12.58
C ALA A 70 33.36 -27.63 11.40
N PRO A 71 33.82 -27.84 10.16
CA PRO A 71 32.94 -27.74 9.00
C PRO A 71 31.73 -28.67 9.21
N PRO A 72 30.51 -28.21 8.86
CA PRO A 72 29.32 -29.03 8.98
C PRO A 72 29.59 -30.40 8.34
N GLY A 73 29.32 -31.47 9.08
CA GLY A 73 29.61 -32.82 8.61
C GLY A 73 28.93 -33.10 7.27
N PRO A 74 29.46 -34.03 6.46
CA PRO A 74 28.93 -34.32 5.11
C PRO A 74 27.44 -34.74 5.12
N ALA A 75 26.93 -35.22 6.26
CA ALA A 75 25.51 -35.49 6.46
C ALA A 75 24.65 -34.22 6.42
N VAL A 76 25.06 -33.16 7.13
CA VAL A 76 24.34 -31.87 7.17
C VAL A 76 24.34 -31.21 5.79
N ALA A 77 25.46 -31.30 5.07
CA ALA A 77 25.54 -30.79 3.70
C ALA A 77 24.53 -31.47 2.77
N ARG A 78 24.35 -32.79 2.88
CA ARG A 78 23.35 -33.54 2.11
C ARG A 78 21.92 -33.18 2.49
N GLU A 79 21.64 -33.04 3.79
CA GLU A 79 20.30 -32.63 4.24
C GLU A 79 19.94 -31.22 3.74
N LEU A 80 20.91 -30.29 3.73
CA LEU A 80 20.70 -28.96 3.16
C LEU A 80 20.45 -29.01 1.65
N GLU A 81 21.17 -29.86 0.93
CA GLU A 81 20.96 -30.06 -0.51
C GLU A 81 19.55 -30.63 -0.79
N GLU A 82 19.14 -31.66 -0.05
CA GLU A 82 17.79 -32.24 -0.14
C GLU A 82 16.70 -31.22 0.22
N LEU A 83 16.93 -30.38 1.23
CA LEU A 83 16.01 -29.30 1.59
C LEU A 83 15.93 -28.24 0.49
N CYS A 84 17.05 -27.85 -0.11
CA CYS A 84 17.08 -26.90 -1.21
C CYS A 84 16.30 -27.41 -2.42
N VAL A 85 16.47 -28.69 -2.79
CA VAL A 85 15.71 -29.32 -3.88
C VAL A 85 14.21 -29.32 -3.55
N ARG A 86 13.81 -29.69 -2.33
CA ARG A 86 12.41 -29.70 -1.92
C ARG A 86 11.78 -28.29 -1.91
N VAL A 87 12.54 -27.28 -1.49
CA VAL A 87 12.08 -25.88 -1.50
C VAL A 87 11.93 -25.37 -2.93
N ALA A 88 12.85 -25.71 -3.83
CA ALA A 88 12.74 -25.37 -5.24
C ALA A 88 11.46 -25.97 -5.86
N ASP A 89 11.22 -27.26 -5.66
CA ASP A 89 10.01 -27.94 -6.15
C ASP A 89 8.71 -27.28 -5.64
N GLU A 90 8.69 -26.89 -4.37
CA GLU A 90 7.52 -26.22 -3.78
C GLU A 90 7.32 -24.80 -4.32
N LEU A 91 8.41 -24.07 -4.61
CA LEU A 91 8.34 -22.76 -5.24
C LEU A 91 7.82 -22.87 -6.67
N ASP A 92 8.29 -23.85 -7.44
CA ASP A 92 7.85 -24.09 -8.81
C ASP A 92 6.34 -24.39 -8.87
N ARG A 93 5.84 -25.25 -7.97
CA ARG A 93 4.39 -25.52 -7.86
C ARG A 93 3.58 -24.28 -7.52
N ARG A 94 4.12 -23.41 -6.66
CA ARG A 94 3.44 -22.15 -6.31
C ARG A 94 3.45 -21.16 -7.46
N ALA A 95 4.55 -21.09 -8.22
CA ALA A 95 4.65 -20.26 -9.41
C ALA A 95 3.63 -20.70 -10.47
N GLU A 96 3.57 -22.00 -10.78
CA GLU A 96 2.59 -22.55 -11.73
C GLU A 96 1.14 -22.26 -11.30
N ARG A 97 0.86 -22.38 -9.99
CA ARG A 97 -0.46 -22.02 -9.44
C ARG A 97 -0.78 -20.53 -9.59
N LEU A 98 0.20 -19.65 -9.39
CA LEU A 98 0.02 -18.21 -9.56
C LEU A 98 -0.20 -17.84 -11.03
N GLU A 99 0.57 -18.42 -11.95
CA GLU A 99 0.39 -18.23 -13.40
C GLU A 99 -1.02 -18.62 -13.83
N LYS A 100 -1.52 -19.76 -13.34
CA LYS A 100 -2.89 -20.20 -13.62
C LYS A 100 -3.95 -19.23 -13.09
N LEU A 101 -3.76 -18.70 -11.88
CA LEU A 101 -4.69 -17.73 -11.29
C LEU A 101 -4.67 -16.39 -12.04
N ILE A 102 -3.51 -15.94 -12.50
CA ILE A 102 -3.37 -14.73 -13.31
C ILE A 102 -4.08 -14.91 -14.64
N ALA A 103 -3.85 -16.02 -15.35
CA ALA A 103 -4.50 -16.32 -16.62
C ALA A 103 -6.05 -16.39 -16.47
N GLU A 104 -6.54 -16.93 -15.35
CA GLU A 104 -7.97 -16.97 -15.05
C GLU A 104 -8.53 -15.57 -14.77
N ALA A 105 -7.80 -14.73 -14.04
CA ALA A 105 -8.18 -13.34 -13.76
C ALA A 105 -8.23 -12.51 -15.06
N ASP A 106 -7.23 -12.63 -15.93
CA ASP A 106 -7.18 -11.94 -17.22
C ASP A 106 -8.35 -12.37 -18.12
N SER A 107 -8.65 -13.67 -18.15
CA SER A 107 -9.80 -14.19 -18.90
C SER A 107 -11.13 -13.61 -18.40
N LYS A 108 -11.29 -13.45 -17.07
CA LYS A 108 -12.47 -12.83 -16.48
C LYS A 108 -12.53 -11.34 -16.77
N LEU A 109 -11.40 -10.64 -16.72
CA LEU A 109 -11.31 -9.21 -17.02
C LEU A 109 -11.68 -8.94 -18.48
N ALA A 110 -11.08 -9.68 -19.43
CA ALA A 110 -11.41 -9.59 -20.84
C ALA A 110 -12.90 -9.89 -21.11
N ARG A 111 -13.49 -10.83 -20.36
CA ARG A 111 -14.94 -11.11 -20.45
C ARG A 111 -15.77 -9.93 -19.96
N LEU A 112 -15.42 -9.32 -18.83
CA LEU A 112 -16.09 -8.14 -18.30
C LEU A 112 -15.97 -6.96 -19.26
N GLU A 113 -14.77 -6.71 -19.79
CA GLU A 113 -14.54 -5.65 -20.78
C GLU A 113 -15.41 -5.82 -22.02
N ARG A 114 -15.58 -7.05 -22.54
CA ARG A 114 -16.49 -7.30 -23.66
C ARG A 114 -17.96 -7.01 -23.31
N LEU A 115 -18.39 -7.37 -22.10
CA LEU A 115 -19.75 -7.09 -21.65
C LEU A 115 -19.97 -5.59 -21.44
N THR A 116 -19.00 -4.89 -20.86
CA THR A 116 -19.06 -3.43 -20.67
C THR A 116 -18.96 -2.69 -21.99
N ALA A 117 -18.06 -3.08 -22.91
CA ALA A 117 -17.94 -2.50 -24.24
C ALA A 117 -19.20 -2.72 -25.09
N GLY A 118 -19.89 -3.86 -24.93
CA GLY A 118 -21.20 -4.09 -25.54
C GLY A 118 -22.35 -3.29 -24.91
N ALA A 119 -22.24 -2.94 -23.63
CA ALA A 119 -23.23 -2.12 -22.91
C ALA A 119 -23.05 -0.62 -23.16
N VAL A 120 -21.82 -0.16 -23.44
CA VAL A 120 -21.56 1.17 -23.98
C VAL A 120 -21.94 1.16 -25.46
N THR A 121 -23.24 1.29 -25.71
CA THR A 121 -23.71 1.72 -27.02
C THR A 121 -22.99 3.03 -27.34
N PRO A 122 -22.32 3.16 -28.50
CA PRO A 122 -21.77 4.44 -28.90
C PRO A 122 -22.94 5.41 -28.98
N ASP A 123 -23.01 6.36 -28.06
CA ASP A 123 -23.94 7.47 -28.14
C ASP A 123 -23.73 8.10 -29.53
N PRO A 124 -24.73 8.07 -30.43
CA PRO A 124 -24.59 8.64 -31.78
C PRO A 124 -24.22 10.13 -31.77
N LEU A 125 -24.29 10.78 -30.60
CA LEU A 125 -23.90 12.17 -30.41
C LEU A 125 -22.37 12.40 -30.36
N ALA A 126 -21.55 11.36 -30.20
CA ALA A 126 -20.09 11.51 -30.16
C ALA A 126 -19.43 11.72 -31.54
N VAL A 127 -20.12 11.39 -32.64
CA VAL A 127 -19.60 11.55 -34.02
C VAL A 127 -19.85 12.97 -34.58
N LEU A 128 -20.57 13.83 -33.85
CA LEU A 128 -20.79 15.24 -34.23
C LEU A 128 -19.88 16.24 -33.48
N ALA A 129 -19.00 15.77 -32.59
CA ALA A 129 -18.18 16.62 -31.73
C ALA A 129 -16.82 17.03 -32.35
N GLU A 130 -16.70 17.04 -33.68
CA GLU A 130 -15.51 17.53 -34.38
C GLU A 130 -15.82 18.74 -35.28
N THR A 131 -16.68 19.67 -34.85
CA THR A 131 -16.68 21.06 -35.37
C THR A 131 -17.45 22.05 -34.47
N LYS A 132 -16.72 22.88 -33.70
CA LYS A 132 -17.04 24.31 -33.39
C LYS A 132 -18.26 24.61 -32.47
N PRO A 133 -18.44 25.85 -31.93
CA PRO A 133 -17.67 26.61 -30.93
C PRO A 133 -18.46 26.87 -29.61
N ARG A 134 -17.72 27.31 -28.58
CA ARG A 134 -18.07 28.28 -27.51
C ARG A 134 -19.57 28.50 -27.13
N ALA A 135 -19.79 28.32 -25.82
CA ALA A 135 -20.81 28.90 -24.95
C ALA A 135 -22.17 28.21 -24.84
N ALA A 136 -22.30 27.45 -23.75
CA ALA A 136 -23.49 27.52 -22.91
C ALA A 136 -23.02 27.65 -21.46
N ALA A 137 -23.34 28.79 -20.85
CA ALA A 137 -22.99 29.16 -19.50
C ALA A 137 -23.66 28.22 -18.48
N ALA A 138 -22.86 27.52 -17.69
CA ALA A 138 -23.29 27.04 -16.39
C ALA A 138 -23.10 28.19 -15.37
N PRO A 139 -24.00 28.37 -14.41
CA PRO A 139 -23.92 29.44 -13.43
C PRO A 139 -22.59 29.34 -12.69
N MET A 140 -21.90 30.48 -12.58
CA MET A 140 -20.68 30.63 -11.80
C MET A 140 -20.95 30.06 -10.41
N HIS A 141 -20.36 28.92 -10.10
CA HIS A 141 -20.34 28.40 -8.75
C HIS A 141 -19.43 29.36 -7.97
N ASP A 142 -20.07 30.26 -7.22
CA ASP A 142 -19.41 31.14 -6.28
C ASP A 142 -18.44 30.30 -5.43
N GLY A 143 -17.16 30.52 -5.71
CA GLY A 143 -15.98 30.01 -5.01
C GLY A 143 -16.10 28.67 -4.29
N ASP A 144 -15.98 27.55 -5.01
CA ASP A 144 -15.52 26.33 -4.34
C ASP A 144 -14.10 26.64 -3.79
N PRO A 145 -13.89 26.70 -2.46
CA PRO A 145 -12.59 27.05 -1.88
C PRO A 145 -11.49 26.08 -2.34
N ILE A 146 -11.87 24.87 -2.76
CA ILE A 146 -10.96 23.86 -3.30
C ILE A 146 -10.40 24.29 -4.66
N ALA A 147 -11.17 24.98 -5.50
CA ALA A 147 -10.72 25.39 -6.83
C ALA A 147 -9.57 26.40 -6.76
N GLY A 148 -9.64 27.36 -5.83
CA GLY A 148 -8.56 28.33 -5.60
C GLY A 148 -7.26 27.65 -5.18
N GLU A 149 -7.35 26.65 -4.31
CA GLU A 149 -6.18 25.89 -3.85
C GLU A 149 -5.58 25.01 -4.96
N VAL A 150 -6.42 24.39 -5.79
CA VAL A 150 -6.00 23.66 -6.99
C VAL A 150 -5.21 24.57 -7.93
N TYR A 151 -5.69 25.81 -8.17
CA TYR A 151 -4.98 26.75 -9.04
C TYR A 151 -3.65 27.21 -8.46
N ARG A 152 -3.59 27.50 -7.15
CA ARG A 152 -2.36 27.89 -6.47
C ARG A 152 -1.29 26.80 -6.57
N LEU A 153 -1.67 25.54 -6.34
CA LEU A 153 -0.75 24.41 -6.44
C LEU A 153 -0.31 24.14 -7.89
N ALA A 154 -1.22 24.30 -8.86
CA ALA A 154 -0.87 24.19 -10.27
C ALA A 154 0.08 25.30 -10.73
N ASP A 155 -0.11 26.53 -10.26
CA ASP A 155 0.78 27.68 -10.56
C ASP A 155 2.17 27.50 -9.94
N SER A 156 2.30 26.72 -8.86
CA SER A 156 3.59 26.28 -8.33
C SER A 156 4.23 25.11 -9.11
N GLY A 157 3.60 24.66 -10.19
CA GLY A 157 4.11 23.62 -11.08
C GLY A 157 3.82 22.18 -10.65
N LEU A 158 2.92 21.94 -9.68
CA LEU A 158 2.57 20.57 -9.29
C LEU A 158 1.70 19.89 -10.37
N PRO A 159 1.93 18.59 -10.64
CA PRO A 159 1.08 17.83 -11.55
C PRO A 159 -0.28 17.49 -10.90
N PRO A 160 -1.36 17.32 -11.70
CA PRO A 160 -2.72 17.12 -11.20
C PRO A 160 -2.89 15.96 -10.21
N VAL A 161 -2.17 14.86 -10.42
CA VAL A 161 -2.18 13.69 -9.53
C VAL A 161 -1.67 14.03 -8.13
N GLN A 162 -0.60 14.84 -8.03
CA GLN A 162 -0.05 15.26 -6.74
C GLN A 162 -0.95 16.27 -6.04
N ILE A 163 -1.59 17.16 -6.80
CA ILE A 163 -2.59 18.10 -6.28
C ILE A 163 -3.78 17.33 -5.69
N ALA A 164 -4.27 16.32 -6.40
CA ALA A 164 -5.36 15.44 -5.96
C ALA A 164 -5.01 14.70 -4.67
N GLN A 165 -3.81 14.12 -4.59
CA GLN A 165 -3.32 13.44 -3.39
C GLN A 165 -3.18 14.41 -2.20
N LYS A 166 -2.67 15.62 -2.44
CA LYS A 166 -2.45 16.64 -1.40
C LYS A 166 -3.75 17.22 -0.85
N LEU A 167 -4.78 17.32 -1.69
CA LEU A 167 -6.11 17.83 -1.33
C LEU A 167 -7.10 16.72 -0.97
N GLY A 168 -6.70 15.45 -1.04
CA GLY A 168 -7.59 14.31 -0.82
C GLY A 168 -8.77 14.28 -1.80
N GLN A 169 -8.58 14.80 -3.01
CA GLN A 169 -9.61 14.86 -4.05
C GLN A 169 -9.35 13.80 -5.14
N HIS A 170 -10.36 13.50 -5.95
CA HIS A 170 -10.18 12.65 -7.12
C HIS A 170 -9.43 13.39 -8.22
N THR A 171 -8.48 12.71 -8.89
CA THR A 171 -7.68 13.27 -10.00
C THR A 171 -8.55 13.87 -11.10
N GLY A 172 -9.65 13.20 -11.49
CA GLY A 172 -10.56 13.72 -12.50
C GLY A 172 -11.26 15.03 -12.10
N LYS A 173 -11.56 15.24 -10.81
CA LYS A 173 -12.11 16.51 -10.31
C LYS A 173 -11.07 17.63 -10.42
N VAL A 174 -9.82 17.35 -10.10
CA VAL A 174 -8.72 18.32 -10.23
C VAL A 174 -8.47 18.68 -11.70
N GLU A 175 -8.44 17.68 -12.59
CA GLU A 175 -8.29 17.92 -14.03
C GLU A 175 -9.46 18.73 -14.61
N LEU A 176 -10.70 18.43 -14.18
CA LEU A 176 -11.88 19.20 -14.57
C LEU A 176 -11.76 20.67 -14.14
N ILE A 177 -11.37 20.92 -12.89
CA ILE A 177 -11.14 22.28 -12.38
C ILE A 177 -10.07 23.00 -13.20
N LEU A 178 -8.96 22.34 -13.52
CA LEU A 178 -7.89 22.92 -14.34
C LEU A 178 -8.31 23.16 -15.79
N ALA A 179 -9.15 22.30 -16.36
CA ALA A 179 -9.70 22.46 -17.71
C ALA A 179 -10.64 23.67 -17.78
N LEU A 180 -11.46 23.88 -16.76
CA LEU A 180 -12.36 25.04 -16.65
C LEU A 180 -11.62 26.38 -16.59
N ARG A 181 -10.37 26.41 -16.12
CA ARG A 181 -9.53 27.62 -16.12
C ARG A 181 -8.97 27.98 -17.51
N ARG A 182 -8.79 26.98 -18.39
CA ARG A 182 -8.19 27.16 -19.73
C ARG A 182 -9.23 27.39 -20.83
N ALA A 183 -10.50 27.05 -20.57
CA ALA A 183 -11.63 27.25 -21.48
C ALA A 183 -12.07 28.71 -21.55
#